data_AF-A0A0W0GAH0-F1
#
_entry.id   AF-A0A0W0GAH0-F1
#
_cell.length_a   1.000
_cell.length_b   1.000
_cell.length_c   1.000
_cell.angle_alpha   90.00
_cell.angle_beta   90.00
_cell.angle_gamma   90.00
#
_symmetry.space_group_name_H-M   'P 1'
#
loop_
_entity.id
_entity.type
_entity.pdbx_description
1 polymer ?
#
loop_
_entity_poly.entity_id
_entity_poly.type
_entity_poly.pdbx_seq_one_letter_code
_entity_poly.pdbx_strand_id
1 'polypeptide(L)'
;MQEKLAPAMPLHPFGAKRCSLEQHYYEIYNQPNVELVDLQKNAIAQITPDGIETSDGVLHQVNVITFATGFDSITGGIMQIDIRGADGSSIAEKWKNGVHQSISVV
;
A
#
# COMPACT_ATOMS: atom_id res chain seq x y z
N MET A 1 20.92 -3.64 6.64
CA MET A 1 19.90 -3.91 5.61
C MET A 1 19.00 -5.07 6.02
N GLN A 2 19.57 -6.22 6.42
CA GLN A 2 18.83 -7.37 6.97
C GLN A 2 17.76 -6.98 8.00
N GLU A 3 18.10 -6.21 9.05
CA GLU A 3 17.15 -5.82 10.09
C GLU A 3 15.95 -5.00 9.58
N LYS A 4 16.09 -4.29 8.44
CA LYS A 4 14.97 -3.56 7.83
C LYS A 4 14.01 -4.50 7.08
N LEU A 5 14.53 -5.58 6.50
CA LEU A 5 13.77 -6.53 5.68
C LEU A 5 13.19 -7.70 6.51
N ALA A 6 13.91 -8.12 7.55
CA ALA A 6 13.57 -9.22 8.44
C ALA A 6 13.96 -8.86 9.88
N PRO A 7 13.22 -7.95 10.53
CA PRO A 7 13.52 -7.50 11.90
C PRO A 7 13.35 -8.64 12.91
N ALA A 8 14.12 -8.58 14.01
CA ALA A 8 14.01 -9.57 15.10
C ALA A 8 12.64 -9.53 15.78
N MET A 9 12.03 -8.35 15.85
CA MET A 9 10.67 -8.14 16.34
C MET A 9 9.69 -8.09 15.17
N PRO A 10 8.69 -8.97 15.09
CA PRO A 10 7.76 -8.99 13.98
C PRO A 10 6.85 -7.75 14.00
N LEU A 11 6.71 -7.09 12.85
CA LEU A 11 5.85 -5.89 12.70
C LEU A 11 4.36 -6.18 12.84
N HIS A 12 3.96 -7.42 12.55
CA HIS A 12 2.62 -7.96 12.74
C HIS A 12 2.72 -9.49 12.86
N PRO A 13 1.69 -10.17 13.38
CA PRO A 13 1.68 -11.63 13.41
C PRO A 13 1.89 -12.22 12.01
N PHE A 14 2.70 -13.27 11.92
CA PHE A 14 2.93 -13.98 10.67
C PHE A 14 1.61 -14.56 10.12
N GLY A 15 1.37 -14.39 8.81
CA GLY A 15 0.15 -14.86 8.15
C GLY A 15 -1.13 -14.04 8.41
N ALA A 16 -1.08 -12.98 9.22
CA ALA A 16 -2.23 -12.09 9.43
C ALA A 16 -2.65 -11.31 8.17
N LYS A 17 -1.74 -11.21 7.20
CA LYS A 17 -1.99 -10.71 5.84
C LYS A 17 -1.54 -11.77 4.85
N ARG A 18 -2.09 -11.74 3.64
CA ARG A 18 -1.65 -12.62 2.55
C ARG A 18 -0.16 -12.38 2.26
N CYS A 19 0.65 -13.44 2.41
CA CYS A 19 2.07 -13.36 2.10
C CYS A 19 2.29 -13.17 0.60
N SER A 20 3.16 -12.23 0.24
CA SER A 20 3.69 -12.12 -1.11
C SER A 20 4.63 -13.30 -1.38
N LEU A 21 4.52 -13.89 -2.55
CA LEU A 21 5.47 -14.89 -3.03
C LEU A 21 6.59 -14.16 -3.79
N GLU A 22 7.82 -14.61 -3.61
CA GLU A 22 9.00 -14.04 -4.24
C GLU A 22 9.93 -15.14 -4.76
N GLN A 23 10.89 -14.75 -5.59
CA GLN A 23 11.90 -15.66 -6.14
C GLN A 23 13.31 -15.21 -5.78
N HIS A 24 13.61 -13.92 -5.99
CA HIS A 24 14.93 -13.31 -5.75
C HIS A 24 14.83 -11.92 -5.10
N TYR A 25 13.75 -11.62 -4.39
CA TYR A 25 13.46 -10.27 -3.88
C TYR A 25 14.48 -9.81 -2.84
N TYR A 26 15.04 -10.71 -2.04
CA TYR A 26 16.03 -10.34 -1.06
C TYR A 26 17.41 -10.10 -1.70
N GLU A 27 17.74 -10.86 -2.75
CA GLU A 27 19.03 -10.81 -3.45
C GLU A 27 19.23 -9.51 -4.23
N ILE A 28 18.15 -8.87 -4.74
CA ILE A 28 18.27 -7.59 -5.46
C ILE A 28 18.93 -6.51 -4.60
N TYR A 29 18.71 -6.55 -3.28
CA TYR A 29 19.26 -5.57 -2.35
C TYR A 29 20.77 -5.72 -2.11
N ASN A 30 21.38 -6.81 -2.61
CA ASN A 30 22.84 -6.95 -2.62
C ASN A 30 23.50 -6.22 -3.81
N GLN A 31 22.72 -5.75 -4.78
CA GLN A 31 23.24 -5.03 -5.94
C GLN A 31 23.61 -3.60 -5.55
N PRO A 32 24.72 -3.04 -6.07
CA PRO A 32 25.22 -1.71 -5.66
C PRO A 32 24.31 -0.56 -6.10
N ASN A 33 23.37 -0.80 -7.03
CA ASN A 33 22.44 0.18 -7.58
C ASN A 33 21.02 0.08 -6.98
N VAL A 34 20.84 -0.68 -5.89
CA VAL A 34 19.55 -0.84 -5.23
C VAL A 34 19.64 -0.30 -3.81
N GLU A 35 18.73 0.62 -3.48
CA GLU A 35 18.64 1.21 -2.15
C GLU A 35 17.30 0.88 -1.49
N LEU A 36 17.33 0.61 -0.17
CA LEU A 36 16.15 0.47 0.67
C LEU A 36 16.00 1.68 1.60
N VAL A 37 15.05 2.55 1.28
CA VAL A 37 14.67 3.72 2.08
C VAL A 37 13.61 3.33 3.11
N ASP A 38 13.85 3.65 4.38
CA ASP A 38 12.95 3.30 5.49
C ASP A 38 11.97 4.44 5.79
N LEU A 39 10.77 4.35 5.20
CA LEU A 39 9.75 5.38 5.31
C LEU A 39 9.05 5.44 6.67
N GLN A 40 9.27 4.48 7.58
CA GLN A 40 8.79 4.61 8.96
C GLN A 40 9.58 5.67 9.74
N LYS A 41 10.84 5.89 9.36
CA LYS A 41 11.70 6.92 9.94
C LYS A 41 11.64 8.22 9.17
N ASN A 42 11.69 8.12 7.84
CA ASN A 42 11.75 9.26 6.94
C ASN A 42 10.57 9.20 5.96
N ALA A 43 9.40 9.69 6.37
CA ALA A 43 8.21 9.65 5.53
C ALA A 43 8.40 10.45 4.23
N ILE A 44 7.64 10.11 3.18
CA ILE A 44 7.61 10.92 1.96
C ILE A 44 6.97 12.28 2.31
N ALA A 45 7.71 13.37 2.09
CA ALA A 45 7.23 14.72 2.32
C ALA A 45 6.51 15.25 1.07
N GLN A 46 7.13 15.10 -0.10
CA GLN A 46 6.55 15.51 -1.38
C GLN A 46 7.23 14.82 -2.56
N ILE A 47 6.55 14.84 -3.71
CA ILE A 47 7.13 14.50 -5.01
C ILE A 47 7.47 15.83 -5.71
N THR A 48 8.70 15.94 -6.18
CA THR A 48 9.20 17.10 -6.93
C THR A 48 9.43 16.72 -8.39
N PRO A 49 9.68 17.68 -9.30
CA PRO A 49 10.04 17.37 -10.69
C PRO A 49 11.29 16.49 -10.83
N ASP A 50 12.20 16.55 -9.84
CA ASP A 50 13.49 15.85 -9.86
C ASP A 50 13.46 14.50 -9.12
N GLY A 51 12.40 14.21 -8.33
CA GLY A 51 12.29 12.96 -7.60
C GLY A 51 11.37 12.99 -6.37
N ILE A 52 11.76 12.28 -5.31
CA ILE A 52 10.99 12.15 -4.07
C ILE A 52 11.79 12.75 -2.92
N GLU A 53 11.19 13.70 -2.20
CA GLU A 53 11.78 14.26 -0.98
C GLU A 53 11.20 13.57 0.26
N THR A 54 12.07 13.12 1.15
CA THR A 54 11.70 12.54 2.45
C THR A 54 11.74 13.59 3.56
N SER A 55 11.11 13.31 4.70
CA SER A 55 10.93 14.26 5.80
C SER A 55 12.21 14.73 6.49
N ASP A 56 13.34 14.09 6.23
CA ASP A 56 14.69 14.50 6.63
C ASP A 56 15.36 15.46 5.63
N GLY A 57 14.64 15.87 4.57
CA GLY A 57 15.13 16.81 3.55
C GLY A 57 15.99 16.15 2.46
N VAL A 58 16.08 14.82 2.43
CA VAL A 58 16.83 14.09 1.40
C VAL A 58 16.00 13.99 0.12
N LEU A 59 16.59 14.39 -1.00
CA LEU A 59 16.02 14.22 -2.34
C LEU A 59 16.55 12.94 -3.00
N HIS A 60 15.67 11.96 -3.19
CA HIS A 60 15.92 10.76 -3.98
C HIS A 60 15.58 11.04 -5.44
N GLN A 61 16.60 11.33 -6.25
CA GLN A 61 16.43 11.62 -7.67
C GLN A 61 16.03 10.38 -8.46
N VAL A 62 14.91 10.44 -9.17
CA VAL A 62 14.37 9.34 -9.97
C VAL A 62 13.68 9.87 -11.22
N ASN A 63 13.77 9.11 -12.32
CA ASN A 63 13.09 9.47 -13.56
C ASN A 63 11.73 8.78 -13.72
N VAL A 64 11.51 7.67 -13.01
CA VAL A 64 10.28 6.88 -13.07
C VAL A 64 9.83 6.55 -11.66
N ILE A 65 8.55 6.78 -11.37
CA ILE A 65 7.92 6.48 -10.08
C ILE A 65 6.81 5.45 -10.31
N THR A 66 6.83 4.35 -9.55
CA THR A 66 5.78 3.33 -9.56
C THR A 66 5.01 3.36 -8.24
N PHE A 67 3.70 3.61 -8.29
CA PHE A 67 2.84 3.60 -7.11
C PHE A 67 2.35 2.18 -6.80
N ALA A 68 3.06 1.49 -5.90
CA ALA A 68 2.71 0.16 -5.41
C ALA A 68 2.03 0.21 -4.01
N THR A 69 1.18 1.21 -3.77
CA THR A 69 0.54 1.48 -2.46
C THR A 69 -0.70 0.66 -2.17
N GLY A 70 -1.10 -0.24 -3.09
CA GLY A 70 -2.26 -1.11 -2.95
C GLY A 70 -3.56 -0.50 -3.50
N PHE A 71 -4.69 -1.04 -3.08
CA PHE A 71 -6.02 -0.68 -3.55
C PHE A 71 -7.00 -0.53 -2.40
N ASP A 72 -8.06 0.26 -2.61
CA ASP A 72 -9.29 0.10 -1.84
C ASP A 72 -9.96 -1.22 -2.25
N SER A 73 -9.62 -2.26 -1.49
CA SER A 73 -9.79 -3.66 -1.92
C SER A 73 -11.19 -4.23 -1.65
N ILE A 74 -12.02 -3.53 -0.87
CA ILE A 74 -13.35 -4.04 -0.47
C ILE A 74 -14.45 -3.11 -0.95
N THR A 75 -14.28 -1.81 -0.76
CA THR A 75 -15.31 -0.81 -1.07
C THR A 75 -15.10 -0.15 -2.42
N GLY A 76 -13.84 0.04 -2.82
CA GLY A 76 -13.47 0.93 -3.93
C GLY A 76 -14.20 0.64 -5.23
N GLY A 77 -14.18 -0.61 -5.70
CA GLY A 77 -14.83 -0.96 -6.97
C GLY A 77 -16.35 -0.82 -6.95
N ILE A 78 -17.00 -1.20 -5.86
CA ILE A 78 -18.47 -1.21 -5.77
C ILE A 78 -19.00 0.21 -5.53
N MET A 79 -18.38 0.97 -4.63
CA MET A 79 -18.81 2.34 -4.29
C MET A 79 -18.56 3.36 -5.40
N GLN A 80 -17.74 3.04 -6.40
CA GLN A 80 -17.53 3.88 -7.58
C GLN A 80 -18.65 3.76 -8.63
N ILE A 81 -19.51 2.74 -8.53
CA ILE A 81 -20.68 2.54 -9.39
C ILE A 81 -21.90 3.14 -8.70
N ASP A 82 -22.75 3.88 -9.42
CA ASP A 82 -24.01 4.42 -8.86
C ASP A 82 -25.08 3.32 -8.72
N ILE A 83 -24.85 2.39 -7.79
CA ILE A 83 -25.80 1.33 -7.42
C ILE A 83 -26.76 1.89 -6.38
N ARG A 84 -28.06 1.80 -6.67
CA ARG A 84 -29.13 2.31 -5.80
C ARG A 84 -30.07 1.21 -5.33
N GLY A 85 -30.44 1.29 -4.06
CA GLY A 85 -31.45 0.42 -3.44
C GLY A 85 -32.87 0.79 -3.85
N ALA A 86 -33.83 -0.06 -3.45
CA ALA A 86 -35.26 0.19 -3.69
C ALA A 86 -35.79 1.46 -2.97
N ASP A 87 -35.10 1.90 -1.92
CA ASP A 87 -35.36 3.15 -1.20
C ASP A 87 -34.70 4.38 -1.84
N GLY A 88 -33.99 4.21 -2.96
CA GLY A 88 -33.28 5.26 -3.68
C GLY A 88 -31.93 5.64 -3.07
N SER A 89 -31.53 5.06 -1.94
CA SER A 89 -30.24 5.30 -1.30
C SER A 89 -29.10 4.67 -2.12
N SER A 90 -27.95 5.34 -2.17
CA SER A 90 -26.77 4.78 -2.84
C SER A 90 -26.06 3.75 -1.96
N ILE A 91 -25.40 2.77 -2.59
CA ILE A 91 -24.56 1.81 -1.87
C ILE A 91 -23.44 2.50 -1.10
N ALA A 92 -22.91 3.61 -1.64
CA ALA A 92 -21.86 4.40 -1.01
C ALA A 92 -22.32 5.05 0.30
N GLU A 93 -23.54 5.59 0.35
CA GLU A 93 -24.13 6.11 1.59
C GLU A 93 -24.35 4.99 2.60
N LYS A 94 -24.87 3.84 2.14
CA LYS A 94 -25.18 2.69 3.00
C LYS A 94 -23.93 2.05 3.61
N TRP A 95 -22.81 2.02 2.89
CA TRP A 95 -21.57 1.40 3.33
C TRP A 95 -20.57 2.35 3.99
N LYS A 96 -20.93 3.63 4.19
CA LYS A 96 -20.07 4.64 4.83
C LYS A 96 -19.50 4.22 6.19
N ASN A 97 -20.25 3.45 6.97
CA ASN A 97 -19.86 3.00 8.31
C ASN A 97 -19.49 1.51 8.37
N GLY A 98 -19.29 0.86 7.21
CA GLY A 98 -18.98 -0.56 7.13
C GLY A 98 -19.85 -1.30 6.14
N VAL A 99 -19.26 -2.33 5.55
CA VAL A 99 -19.91 -3.18 4.56
C VAL A 99 -20.87 -4.14 5.25
N HIS A 100 -22.11 -4.15 4.79
CA HIS A 100 -23.15 -5.07 5.25
C HIS A 100 -23.63 -5.93 4.09
N GLN A 101 -23.54 -7.25 4.23
CA GLN A 101 -23.87 -8.23 3.20
C GLN A 101 -24.43 -9.50 3.84
N SER A 102 -25.45 -10.10 3.20
CA SER A 102 -26.06 -11.36 3.62
C SER A 102 -25.50 -12.48 2.76
N ILE A 103 -24.33 -13.01 3.13
CA ILE A 103 -23.52 -14.00 2.40
C ILE A 103 -22.75 -13.37 1.23
N SER A 104 -21.42 -13.37 1.35
CA SER A 104 -20.53 -13.02 0.24
C SER A 104 -20.54 -14.14 -0.79
N VAL A 105 -20.77 -13.79 -2.06
CA VAL A 105 -20.59 -14.69 -3.19
C VAL A 105 -19.27 -14.31 -3.85
N VAL A 106 -18.37 -15.29 -4.00
CA VAL A 106 -17.05 -15.15 -4.62
C VAL A 106 -17.13 -15.48 -6.10
#